data_AF-A0A931Z173-F1
#
_entry.id   AF-A0A931Z173-F1
#
_cell.length_a   1.000
_cell.length_b   1.000
_cell.length_c   1.000
_cell.angle_alpha   90.00
_cell.angle_beta   90.00
_cell.angle_gamma   90.00
#
_symmetry.space_group_name_H-M   'P 1'
#
loop_
_entity.id
_entity.type
_entity.pdbx_description
1 polymer ?
#
loop_
_entity_poly.entity_id
_entity_poly.type
_entity_poly.pdbx_seq_one_letter_code
_entity_poly.pdbx_strand_id
1 'polypeptide(L)'
;MTAETYDWPAIVEGLNQHLRLRSIPIGMKLFETVEAMEAIPKSRRPKAKHTTDQIVAQARQLGWTVGVTMADLVGAQCGAVIGLHPQDNEWLSGDRMAGVWFKTQEDASLHQRAMDCVPHGRYR
;
A
#
# COMPACT_ATOMS: atom_id res chain seq x y z
N MET A 1 23.68 -2.77 -5.31
CA MET A 1 22.57 -3.66 -5.70
C MET A 1 22.22 -3.32 -7.13
N THR A 2 22.53 -4.20 -8.08
CA THR A 2 22.09 -4.04 -9.47
C THR A 2 20.57 -4.08 -9.48
N ALA A 3 19.93 -3.05 -10.04
CA ALA A 3 18.49 -3.06 -10.21
C ALA A 3 18.13 -4.24 -11.13
N GLU A 4 17.52 -5.28 -10.56
CA GLU A 4 17.00 -6.38 -11.36
C GLU A 4 15.99 -5.79 -12.36
N THR A 5 16.27 -6.00 -13.64
CA THR A 5 15.41 -5.52 -14.72
C THR A 5 14.46 -6.65 -15.06
N TYR A 6 13.20 -6.51 -14.65
CA TYR A 6 12.16 -7.49 -14.95
C TYR A 6 11.51 -7.18 -16.31
N ASP A 7 11.33 -8.22 -17.12
CA ASP A 7 10.43 -8.18 -18.27
C ASP A 7 8.98 -8.30 -17.78
N TRP A 8 8.43 -7.17 -17.34
CA TRP A 8 7.05 -7.11 -16.85
C TRP A 8 6.02 -7.61 -17.88
N PRO A 9 6.12 -7.26 -19.19
CA PRO A 9 5.26 -7.85 -20.21
C PRO A 9 5.27 -9.39 -20.20
N ALA A 10 6.44 -10.02 -20.24
CA ALA A 10 6.54 -11.48 -20.26
C ALA A 10 6.01 -12.13 -18.96
N ILE A 11 6.28 -11.51 -17.80
CA ILE A 11 5.75 -11.99 -16.51
C ILE A 11 4.22 -11.93 -16.47
N VAL A 12 3.65 -10.79 -16.86
CA VAL A 12 2.19 -10.61 -16.86
C VAL A 12 1.53 -11.54 -17.86
N GLU A 13 2.12 -11.75 -19.04
CA GLU A 13 1.64 -12.71 -20.03
C GLU A 13 1.64 -14.14 -19.46
N GLY A 14 2.75 -14.57 -18.87
CA GLY A 14 2.87 -15.90 -18.25
C GLY A 14 1.87 -16.12 -17.12
N LEU A 15 1.68 -15.13 -16.25
CA LEU A 15 0.67 -15.19 -15.18
C LEU A 15 -0.74 -15.39 -15.73
N ASN A 16 -1.11 -14.67 -16.78
CA ASN A 16 -2.44 -14.79 -17.39
C ASN A 16 -2.61 -16.12 -18.13
N GLN A 17 -1.59 -16.56 -18.87
CA GLN A 17 -1.62 -17.80 -19.65
C GLN A 17 -1.75 -19.03 -18.74
N HIS A 18 -0.99 -19.08 -17.65
CA HIS A 18 -0.90 -20.27 -16.82
C HIS A 18 -1.91 -20.31 -15.66
N LEU A 19 -2.23 -19.18 -15.04
CA LEU A 19 -3.04 -19.15 -13.82
C LEU A 19 -4.51 -18.77 -14.04
N ARG A 20 -4.89 -18.33 -15.26
CA ARG A 20 -6.27 -17.92 -15.59
C ARG A 20 -6.85 -16.94 -14.57
N LEU A 21 -6.10 -15.86 -14.31
CA LEU A 21 -6.43 -14.89 -13.26
C LEU A 21 -7.78 -14.21 -13.53
N ARG A 22 -8.61 -14.09 -12.49
CA ARG A 22 -9.91 -13.42 -12.56
C ARG A 22 -9.81 -11.88 -12.63
N SER A 23 -8.63 -11.34 -12.39
CA SER A 23 -8.40 -9.89 -12.28
C SER A 23 -7.02 -9.50 -12.74
N ILE A 24 -6.87 -8.22 -13.07
CA ILE A 24 -5.62 -7.63 -13.55
C ILE A 24 -4.53 -7.76 -12.47
N PRO A 25 -3.38 -8.38 -12.76
CA PRO A 25 -2.20 -8.30 -11.90
C PRO A 25 -1.73 -6.85 -11.78
N ILE A 26 -1.45 -6.41 -10.57
CA ILE A 26 -0.95 -5.07 -10.30
C ILE A 26 0.35 -5.12 -9.52
N GLY A 27 1.19 -4.11 -9.73
CA GLY A 27 2.38 -3.84 -8.92
C GLY A 27 2.18 -2.60 -8.07
N MET A 28 2.89 -2.53 -6.95
CA MET A 28 2.99 -1.33 -6.12
C MET A 28 4.44 -0.87 -6.08
N LYS A 29 4.64 0.45 -6.15
CA LYS A 29 5.96 1.08 -6.12
C LYS A 29 5.92 2.29 -5.21
N LEU A 30 6.89 2.39 -4.31
CA LEU A 30 7.09 3.55 -3.44
C LEU A 30 8.01 4.56 -4.12
N PHE A 31 7.75 5.85 -3.89
CA PHE A 31 8.51 6.97 -4.44
C PHE A 31 9.03 7.86 -3.31
N GLU A 32 10.23 8.39 -3.48
CA GLU A 32 10.86 9.28 -2.50
C GLU A 32 10.30 10.71 -2.57
N THR A 33 9.70 11.07 -3.71
CA THR A 33 9.08 12.37 -3.96
C THR A 33 7.73 12.22 -4.68
N VAL A 34 6.83 13.17 -4.42
CA VAL A 34 5.48 13.19 -5.03
C VAL A 34 5.60 13.45 -6.54
N GLU A 35 6.53 14.31 -6.95
CA GLU A 35 6.74 14.68 -8.35
C GLU A 35 7.14 13.47 -9.19
N ALA A 36 7.97 12.57 -8.65
CA ALA A 36 8.36 11.34 -9.34
C ALA A 36 7.19 10.37 -9.52
N MET A 37 6.27 10.31 -8.54
CA MET A 37 5.03 9.53 -8.64
C MET A 37 4.07 10.16 -9.66
N GLU A 38 3.93 11.49 -9.66
CA GLU A 38 3.02 12.21 -10.56
C GLU A 38 3.52 12.24 -12.00
N ALA A 39 4.84 12.10 -12.23
CA ALA A 39 5.42 11.95 -13.56
C ALA A 39 5.01 10.65 -14.28
N ILE A 40 4.41 9.67 -13.58
CA ILE A 40 3.96 8.42 -14.19
C ILE A 40 2.80 8.71 -15.17
N PRO A 41 2.93 8.32 -16.45
CA PRO A 41 1.90 8.57 -17.44
C PRO A 41 0.54 8.01 -17.03
N LYS A 42 -0.51 8.82 -17.17
CA LYS A 42 -1.90 8.45 -16.84
C LYS A 42 -2.10 8.11 -15.35
N SER A 43 -1.23 8.56 -14.45
CA SER A 43 -1.45 8.49 -13.01
C SER A 43 -2.69 9.29 -12.61
N ARG A 44 -3.52 8.71 -11.74
CA ARG A 44 -4.72 9.33 -11.17
C ARG A 44 -4.53 9.55 -9.68
N ARG A 45 -5.03 10.68 -9.19
CA ARG A 45 -5.08 11.02 -7.77
C ARG A 45 -6.52 10.85 -7.27
N PRO A 46 -6.74 10.26 -6.07
CA PRO A 46 -8.05 10.23 -5.45
C PRO A 46 -8.64 11.63 -5.24
N LYS A 47 -9.97 11.74 -5.32
CA LYS A 47 -10.70 12.98 -5.00
C LYS A 47 -11.21 13.01 -3.55
N ALA A 48 -11.18 11.87 -2.88
CA ALA A 48 -11.58 11.68 -1.50
C ALA A 48 -10.56 10.78 -0.80
N LYS A 49 -10.59 10.77 0.53
CA LYS A 49 -9.76 9.84 1.30
C LYS A 49 -10.30 8.43 1.18
N HIS A 50 -9.39 7.47 0.98
CA HIS A 50 -9.70 6.06 0.87
C HIS A 50 -8.83 5.23 1.82
N THR A 51 -9.25 4.02 2.12
CA THR A 51 -8.35 3.04 2.74
C THR A 51 -7.36 2.50 1.68
N THR A 52 -6.20 2.01 2.10
CA THR A 52 -5.17 1.54 1.14
C THR A 52 -5.66 0.36 0.28
N ASP A 53 -6.45 -0.54 0.86
CA ASP A 53 -7.07 -1.67 0.15
C ASP A 53 -8.09 -1.21 -0.90
N GLN A 54 -8.80 -0.09 -0.68
CA GLN A 54 -9.66 0.51 -1.70
C GLN A 54 -8.85 1.04 -2.89
N ILE A 55 -7.67 1.60 -2.66
CA ILE A 55 -6.76 2.06 -3.74
C ILE A 55 -6.29 0.85 -4.57
N VAL A 56 -5.86 -0.22 -3.90
CA VAL A 56 -5.49 -1.49 -4.53
C VAL A 56 -6.65 -2.06 -5.34
N ALA A 57 -7.88 -2.01 -4.80
CA ALA A 57 -9.08 -2.46 -5.49
C ALA A 57 -9.38 -1.63 -6.75
N GLN A 58 -9.25 -0.30 -6.71
CA GLN A 58 -9.41 0.56 -7.88
C GLN A 58 -8.42 0.19 -8.98
N ALA A 59 -7.14 0.00 -8.65
CA ALA A 59 -6.12 -0.41 -9.62
C ALA A 59 -6.46 -1.77 -10.24
N ARG A 60 -6.78 -2.76 -9.40
CA ARG A 60 -7.10 -4.13 -9.82
C ARG A 60 -8.36 -4.25 -10.68
N GLN A 61 -9.41 -3.50 -10.36
CA GLN A 61 -10.73 -3.63 -10.99
C GLN A 61 -10.92 -2.69 -12.18
N LEU A 62 -10.37 -1.48 -12.11
CA LEU A 62 -10.57 -0.45 -13.13
C LEU A 62 -9.39 -0.34 -14.10
N GLY A 63 -8.29 -1.06 -13.85
CA GLY A 63 -7.07 -0.97 -14.66
C GLY A 63 -6.40 0.39 -14.56
N TRP A 64 -6.58 1.09 -13.44
CA TRP A 64 -6.02 2.42 -13.24
C TRP A 64 -4.63 2.36 -12.61
N THR A 65 -3.75 3.26 -13.07
CA THR A 65 -2.58 3.68 -12.29
C THR A 65 -3.03 4.75 -11.30
N VAL A 66 -2.90 4.48 -10.01
CA VAL A 66 -3.34 5.38 -8.93
C VAL A 66 -2.13 5.76 -8.09
N GLY A 67 -1.86 7.07 -7.97
CA GLY A 67 -0.84 7.63 -7.10
C GLY A 67 -1.45 8.12 -5.79
N VAL A 68 -0.89 7.74 -4.66
CA VAL A 68 -1.36 8.14 -3.32
C VAL A 68 -0.22 8.62 -2.43
N THR A 69 -0.53 9.56 -1.57
CA THR A 69 0.27 10.02 -0.43
C THR A 69 -0.52 9.74 0.84
N MET A 70 0.08 9.98 2.01
CA MET A 70 -0.65 9.88 3.28
C MET A 70 -1.89 10.80 3.35
N ALA A 71 -1.90 11.92 2.62
CA ALA A 71 -3.04 12.84 2.59
C ALA A 71 -4.30 12.23 1.96
N ASP A 72 -4.14 11.20 1.13
CA ASP A 72 -5.22 10.51 0.43
C ASP A 72 -5.76 9.30 1.22
N LEU A 73 -5.12 8.95 2.34
CA LEU A 73 -5.39 7.73 3.08
C LEU A 73 -6.17 7.98 4.38
N VAL A 74 -6.98 6.98 4.75
CA VAL A 74 -7.77 6.98 6.00
C VAL A 74 -6.95 6.38 7.14
N GLY A 75 -6.65 7.22 8.13
CA GLY A 75 -6.06 6.79 9.40
C GLY A 75 -4.62 6.27 9.30
N ALA A 76 -3.91 6.24 10.43
CA ALA A 76 -2.51 5.85 10.50
C ALA A 76 -2.25 4.43 9.95
N GLN A 77 -3.16 3.48 10.20
CA GLN A 77 -3.00 2.08 9.75
C GLN A 77 -2.77 1.95 8.25
N CYS A 78 -3.52 2.70 7.43
CA CYS A 78 -3.43 2.62 5.98
C CYS A 78 -2.08 3.10 5.44
N GLY A 79 -1.44 4.08 6.09
CA GLY A 79 -0.13 4.58 5.69
C GLY A 79 1.04 3.85 6.34
N ALA A 80 0.88 3.42 7.60
CA ALA A 80 1.97 2.86 8.40
C ALA A 80 2.51 1.56 7.81
N VAL A 81 1.63 0.63 7.40
CA VAL A 81 2.05 -0.66 6.84
C VAL A 81 2.92 -0.49 5.58
N ILE A 82 2.63 0.54 4.76
CA ILE A 82 3.33 0.83 3.51
C ILE A 82 4.40 1.95 3.65
N GLY A 83 4.73 2.37 4.87
CA GLY A 83 5.81 3.32 5.14
C GLY A 83 5.51 4.79 4.84
N LEU A 84 4.25 5.16 4.64
CA LEU A 84 3.81 6.55 4.44
C LEU A 84 3.39 7.25 5.75
N HIS A 85 3.36 6.52 6.86
CA HIS A 85 3.13 7.05 8.21
C HIS A 85 4.11 6.37 9.18
N PRO A 86 4.59 7.06 10.24
CA PRO A 86 5.45 6.43 11.24
C PRO A 86 4.74 5.27 11.97
N GLN A 87 5.51 4.21 12.27
CA GLN A 87 5.14 3.16 13.21
C GLN A 87 5.55 3.57 14.64
N ASP A 88 5.03 4.70 15.11
CA ASP A 88 5.36 5.28 16.42
C ASP A 88 4.72 4.52 17.59
N ASN A 89 5.00 4.96 18.82
CA ASN A 89 4.45 4.32 20.02
C ASN A 89 2.91 4.35 20.08
N GLU A 90 2.27 5.38 19.51
CA GLU A 90 0.81 5.46 19.45
C GLU A 90 0.27 4.35 18.54
N TRP A 91 0.85 4.21 17.36
CA TRP A 91 0.47 3.15 16.41
C TRP A 91 0.75 1.74 16.97
N LEU A 92 1.95 1.54 17.54
CA LEU A 92 2.37 0.27 18.16
C LEU A 92 1.57 -0.10 19.41
N SER A 93 0.89 0.86 20.05
CA SER A 93 0.03 0.57 21.20
C SER A 93 -1.17 -0.31 20.86
N GLY A 94 -1.59 -0.33 19.58
CA GLY A 94 -2.78 -1.05 19.14
C GLY A 94 -4.10 -0.46 19.63
N ASP A 95 -4.10 0.68 20.33
CA ASP A 95 -5.28 1.29 20.94
C ASP A 95 -6.43 1.49 19.94
N ARG A 96 -6.13 1.99 18.73
CA ARG A 96 -7.11 2.20 17.66
C ARG A 96 -7.72 0.92 17.09
N MET A 97 -7.16 -0.25 17.39
CA MET A 97 -7.65 -1.55 16.91
C MET A 97 -8.30 -2.39 18.03
N ALA A 98 -8.05 -2.05 19.29
CA ALA A 98 -8.64 -2.70 20.45
C ALA A 98 -10.15 -2.43 20.51
N GLY A 99 -10.95 -3.46 20.78
CA GLY A 99 -12.40 -3.42 20.73
C GLY A 99 -13.01 -3.33 19.32
N VAL A 100 -12.19 -3.17 18.27
CA VAL A 100 -12.65 -3.10 16.87
C VAL A 100 -12.31 -4.39 16.12
N TRP A 101 -11.02 -4.73 16.07
CA TRP A 101 -10.51 -5.95 15.43
C TRP A 101 -9.95 -6.96 16.43
N PHE A 102 -9.41 -6.47 17.56
CA PHE A 102 -8.86 -7.30 18.62
C PHE A 102 -9.62 -7.08 19.91
N LYS A 103 -9.83 -8.14 20.70
CA LYS A 103 -10.58 -8.02 21.95
C LYS A 103 -9.86 -7.13 22.97
N THR A 104 -8.54 -7.21 23.02
CA THR A 104 -7.71 -6.48 24.00
C THR A 104 -6.69 -5.58 23.31
N GLN A 105 -6.22 -4.55 24.03
CA GLN A 105 -5.13 -3.69 23.56
C GLN A 105 -3.81 -4.45 23.47
N GLU A 106 -3.57 -5.41 24.36
CA GLU A 106 -2.38 -6.25 24.32
C GLU A 106 -2.30 -7.05 23.01
N ASP A 107 -3.38 -7.74 22.63
CA ASP A 107 -3.47 -8.48 21.36
C ASP A 107 -3.27 -7.56 20.15
N ALA A 108 -3.87 -6.37 20.19
CA ALA A 108 -3.71 -5.37 19.14
C ALA A 108 -2.25 -4.88 19.04
N SER A 109 -1.59 -4.61 20.16
CA SER A 109 -0.18 -4.19 20.17
C SER A 109 0.74 -5.29 19.62
N LEU A 110 0.50 -6.54 20.02
CA LEU A 110 1.24 -7.69 19.49
C LEU A 110 1.08 -7.80 17.97
N HIS A 111 -0.15 -7.60 17.46
CA HIS A 111 -0.39 -7.55 16.02
C HIS A 111 0.40 -6.44 15.33
N GLN A 112 0.35 -5.20 15.82
CA GLN A 112 1.07 -4.07 15.22
C GLN A 112 2.58 -4.32 15.17
N ARG A 113 3.14 -4.93 16.23
CA ARG A 113 4.57 -5.27 16.32
C ARG A 113 4.99 -6.44 15.43
N ALA A 114 4.07 -7.35 15.13
CA ALA A 114 4.33 -8.54 14.32
C ALA A 114 4.20 -8.29 12.81
N MET A 115 3.68 -7.14 12.38
CA MET A 115 3.53 -6.85 10.96
C MET A 115 4.85 -6.49 10.29
N ASP A 116 5.07 -7.09 9.11
CA ASP A 116 6.10 -6.65 8.18
C ASP A 116 5.69 -5.31 7.56
N CYS A 117 6.32 -4.24 8.05
CA CYS A 117 6.05 -2.88 7.61
C CYS A 117 7.24 -2.32 6.83
N VAL A 118 6.94 -1.47 5.84
CA VAL A 118 8.00 -0.66 5.23
C VAL A 118 8.46 0.41 6.22
N PRO A 119 9.78 0.56 6.48
CA PRO A 119 10.28 1.60 7.37
C PRO A 119 9.88 3.00 6.91
N HIS A 120 9.33 3.80 7.82
CA HIS A 120 9.00 5.18 7.56
C HIS A 120 10.25 6.07 7.39
N GLY A 121 10.12 7.16 6.62
CA GLY A 121 11.12 8.23 6.52
C GLY A 121 11.83 8.33 5.17
N ARG A 122 11.66 7.34 4.29
CA ARG A 122 12.23 7.36 2.93
C ARG A 122 11.25 7.82 1.85
N TYR A 123 10.00 7.41 1.96
CA TYR A 123 8.98 7.58 0.91
C TYR A 123 7.90 8.58 1.35
N ARG A 124 7.27 9.28 0.41
CA ARG A 124 6.23 10.29 0.69
C ARG A 124 5.14 10.33 -0.38
#